data_AF-A0A520QML2-F1
#
_entry.id   AF-A0A520QML2-F1
#
_cell.length_a   1.000
_cell.length_b   1.000
_cell.length_c   1.000
_cell.angle_alpha   90.00
_cell.angle_beta   90.00
_cell.angle_gamma   90.00
#
_symmetry.space_group_name_H-M   'P 1'
#
loop_
_entity.id
_entity.type
_entity.pdbx_description
1 polymer ?
#
loop_
_entity_poly.entity_id
_entity_poly.type
_entity_poly.pdbx_seq_one_letter_code
_entity_poly.pdbx_strand_id
1 'polypeptide(L)'
;MQAPGGSPASAVDVRARWLPSGRTTERSHRTADGLCVVSWMGDEERVELTLRSEVGGAALELHRDRPDGGRVRDVALDGPL
;
A
#
# COMPACT_ATOMS: atom_id res chain seq x y z
N MET A 1 4.20 -15.77 -10.18
CA MET A 1 4.51 -14.76 -9.16
C MET A 1 4.88 -15.53 -7.90
N GLN A 2 6.10 -15.33 -7.39
CA GLN A 2 6.58 -16.01 -6.18
C GLN A 2 5.98 -15.26 -4.99
N ALA A 3 5.16 -15.93 -4.18
CA ALA A 3 4.68 -15.35 -2.93
C ALA A 3 5.93 -15.00 -2.09
N PRO A 4 6.06 -13.77 -1.56
CA PRO A 4 7.17 -13.46 -0.68
C PRO A 4 7.10 -14.39 0.51
N GLY A 5 8.13 -15.22 0.68
CA GLY A 5 8.19 -16.28 1.68
C GLY A 5 8.46 -15.78 3.10
N GLY A 6 8.07 -14.56 3.42
CA GLY A 6 8.24 -13.94 4.74
C GLY A 6 6.94 -13.95 5.54
N SER A 7 7.05 -14.04 6.86
CA SER A 7 5.91 -13.77 7.74
C SER A 7 5.48 -12.30 7.59
N PRO A 8 4.17 -11.99 7.59
CA PRO A 8 3.71 -10.60 7.53
C PRO A 8 4.30 -9.80 8.68
N ALA A 9 4.79 -8.59 8.36
CA ALA A 9 5.35 -7.69 9.36
C ALA A 9 4.26 -7.27 10.34
N SER A 10 4.58 -7.30 11.63
CA SER A 10 3.69 -6.76 12.65
C SER A 10 3.79 -5.24 12.68
N ALA A 11 2.66 -4.60 12.97
CA ALA A 11 2.60 -3.17 13.30
C ALA A 11 3.11 -2.21 12.19
N VAL A 12 2.61 -2.37 10.96
CA VAL A 12 2.97 -1.55 9.78
C VAL A 12 2.14 -0.26 9.75
N ASP A 13 2.81 0.89 9.66
CA ASP A 13 2.19 2.17 9.36
C ASP A 13 1.98 2.31 7.86
N VAL A 14 0.74 2.59 7.47
CA VAL A 14 0.34 2.74 6.07
C VAL A 14 -0.19 4.14 5.84
N ARG A 15 0.36 4.81 4.82
CA ARG A 15 -0.14 6.08 4.29
C ARG A 15 -0.62 5.86 2.87
N ALA A 16 -1.87 6.20 2.60
CA ALA A 16 -2.48 6.13 1.29
C ALA A 16 -2.85 7.52 0.79
N ARG A 17 -2.53 7.80 -0.47
CA ARG A 17 -2.84 9.05 -1.18
C ARG A 17 -3.47 8.73 -2.53
N TRP A 18 -4.65 9.28 -2.78
CA TRP A 18 -5.39 9.07 -4.03
C TRP A 18 -5.14 10.23 -5.01
N LEU A 19 -5.03 9.94 -6.29
CA LEU A 19 -4.69 10.90 -7.35
C LEU A 19 -5.44 10.58 -8.67
N PRO A 20 -5.71 11.57 -9.52
CA PRO A 20 -5.61 13.00 -9.27
C PRO A 20 -6.88 13.49 -8.58
N SER A 21 -6.90 13.49 -7.26
CA SER A 21 -7.91 14.28 -6.57
C SER A 21 -7.41 15.72 -6.56
N GLY A 22 -8.18 16.67 -7.11
CA GLY A 22 -7.91 18.12 -7.01
C GLY A 22 -7.88 18.65 -5.56
N ARG A 23 -8.03 17.76 -4.59
CA ARG A 23 -7.77 17.91 -3.16
C ARG A 23 -6.85 16.77 -2.74
N THR A 24 -5.80 17.02 -1.98
CA THR A 24 -4.97 15.91 -1.45
C THR A 24 -5.78 15.13 -0.42
N THR A 25 -6.40 14.03 -0.84
CA THR A 25 -7.04 13.09 0.07
C THR A 25 -5.98 12.10 0.53
N GLU A 26 -5.70 12.11 1.83
CA GLU A 26 -4.70 11.26 2.46
C GLU A 26 -5.31 10.56 3.67
N ARG A 27 -4.97 9.29 3.85
CA ARG A 27 -5.32 8.52 5.05
C ARG A 27 -4.10 7.78 5.55
N SER A 28 -3.91 7.82 6.85
CA SER A 28 -2.88 7.07 7.54
C SER A 28 -3.51 6.16 8.59
N HIS A 29 -3.06 4.92 8.68
CA HIS A 29 -3.46 3.98 9.72
C HIS A 29 -2.36 2.97 9.99
N ARG A 30 -2.38 2.34 11.16
CA ARG A 30 -1.47 1.25 11.51
C ARG A 30 -2.20 -0.08 11.45
N THR A 31 -1.57 -1.11 10.89
CA THR A 31 -2.10 -2.48 10.86
C THR A 31 -1.24 -3.39 11.75
N ALA A 32 -1.87 -4.21 12.57
CA ALA A 32 -1.18 -5.09 13.52
C ALA A 32 -0.63 -6.35 12.84
N ASP A 33 -1.31 -6.81 11.80
CA ASP A 33 -1.16 -8.10 11.13
C ASP A 33 -0.55 -7.98 9.72
N GLY A 34 -0.06 -6.79 9.35
CA GLY A 34 0.57 -6.54 8.05
C GLY A 34 -0.42 -6.53 6.88
N LEU A 35 -1.72 -6.73 7.14
CA LEU A 35 -2.78 -6.61 6.15
C LEU A 35 -3.28 -5.16 6.07
N CYS A 36 -3.27 -4.60 4.86
CA CYS A 36 -3.83 -3.30 4.58
C CYS A 36 -4.89 -3.40 3.49
N VAL A 37 -6.08 -2.85 3.76
CA VAL A 37 -7.16 -2.75 2.77
C VAL A 37 -7.34 -1.28 2.43
N VAL A 38 -7.06 -0.95 1.17
CA VAL A 38 -7.24 0.41 0.64
C VAL A 38 -8.29 0.38 -0.45
N SER A 39 -9.39 1.06 -0.21
CA SER A 39 -10.47 1.22 -1.19
C SER A 39 -10.15 2.39 -2.11
N TRP A 40 -10.43 2.23 -3.39
CA TRP A 40 -10.54 3.36 -4.31
C TRP A 40 -11.61 4.32 -3.80
N MET A 41 -11.26 5.61 -3.73
CA MET A 41 -12.24 6.67 -3.57
C MET A 41 -12.61 7.16 -4.97
N GLY A 42 -13.87 7.57 -5.12
CA GLY A 42 -14.40 8.23 -6.32
C GLY A 42 -13.91 7.68 -7.66
N ASP A 43 -13.42 8.61 -8.48
CA ASP A 43 -12.93 8.41 -9.85
C ASP A 43 -11.40 8.54 -9.92
N GLU A 44 -10.71 8.44 -8.78
CA GLU A 44 -9.26 8.54 -8.73
C GLU A 44 -8.59 7.44 -9.58
N GLU A 45 -7.59 7.86 -10.36
CA GLU A 45 -6.88 7.05 -11.35
C GLU A 45 -5.78 6.20 -10.71
N ARG A 46 -5.13 6.71 -9.65
CA ARG A 46 -4.05 6.01 -8.93
C ARG A 46 -4.09 6.21 -7.42
N VAL A 47 -3.53 5.24 -6.69
CA VAL A 47 -3.25 5.34 -5.25
C VAL A 47 -1.76 5.13 -5.01
N GLU A 48 -1.13 6.07 -4.35
CA GLU A 48 0.22 5.94 -3.80
C GLU A 48 0.12 5.43 -2.36
N LEU A 49 0.78 4.31 -2.06
CA LEU A 49 0.91 3.74 -0.73
C LEU A 49 2.35 3.86 -0.25
N THR A 50 2.53 4.28 1.00
CA THR A 50 3.79 4.20 1.72
C THR A 50 3.61 3.32 2.94
N LEU A 51 4.41 2.27 3.04
CA LEU A 51 4.40 1.29 4.12
C LEU A 51 5.66 1.46 4.96
N ARG A 52 5.53 1.56 6.28
CA ARG A 52 6.66 1.67 7.21
C ARG A 52 6.51 0.69 8.35
N SER A 53 7.60 0.07 8.74
CA SER A 53 7.67 -0.85 9.88
C SER A 53 9.06 -0.79 10.51
N GLU A 54 9.24 -1.49 11.63
CA GLU A 54 10.55 -1.59 12.29
C GLU A 54 11.58 -2.35 11.44
N VAL A 55 11.15 -3.20 10.51
CA VAL A 55 12.02 -4.01 9.65
C VAL A 55 12.39 -3.33 8.33
N GLY A 56 11.73 -2.21 8.01
CA GLY A 56 11.94 -1.48 6.76
C GLY A 56 10.65 -0.87 6.22
N GLY A 57 10.70 -0.38 4.98
CA GLY A 57 9.53 0.15 4.30
C GLY A 57 9.53 -0.06 2.81
N ALA A 58 8.41 0.34 2.22
CA ALA A 58 8.16 0.25 0.79
C ALA A 58 7.22 1.37 0.33
N ALA A 59 7.33 1.74 -0.94
CA ALA A 59 6.36 2.59 -1.62
C ALA A 59 5.76 1.81 -2.80
N LEU A 60 4.45 1.96 -3.00
CA LEU A 60 3.72 1.28 -4.06
C LEU A 60 2.79 2.25 -4.76
N GLU A 61 2.82 2.25 -6.09
CA GLU A 61 1.85 2.97 -6.90
C GLU A 61 0.89 1.95 -7.54
N LEU A 62 -0.41 2.17 -7.34
CA LEU A 62 -1.50 1.37 -7.88
C LEU A 62 -2.26 2.21 -8.89
N HIS A 63 -2.57 1.64 -10.06
CA HIS A 63 -3.39 2.29 -11.09
C HIS A 63 -4.71 1.54 -11.25
N ARG A 64 -5.81 2.28 -11.37
CA ARG A 64 -7.16 1.71 -11.46
C ARG A 64 -7.35 0.88 -12.73
N ASP A 65 -6.83 1.37 -13.85
CA ASP A 65 -6.96 0.73 -15.18
C ASP A 65 -5.93 -0.38 -15.43
N ARG A 66 -5.00 -0.58 -14.50
CA ARG A 66 -4.03 -1.68 -14.53
C ARG A 66 -4.16 -2.52 -13.27
N PRO A 67 -5.23 -3.32 -13.15
CA PRO A 67 -5.29 -4.33 -12.12
C PRO A 67 -4.26 -5.41 -12.45
N ASP A 68 -3.03 -5.25 -11.97
CA ASP A 68 -1.91 -6.21 -12.13
C ASP A 68 -2.21 -7.55 -11.41
N GLY A 69 -3.16 -8.33 -11.94
CA GLY A 69 -3.29 -9.76 -11.67
C GLY A 69 -3.84 -10.17 -10.30
N GLY A 70 -4.33 -9.27 -9.45
CA GLY A 70 -4.97 -9.67 -8.19
C GLY A 70 -5.49 -8.52 -7.34
N ARG A 71 -6.55 -8.80 -6.55
CA ARG A 71 -7.10 -7.88 -5.52
C ARG A 71 -6.17 -7.71 -4.30
N VAL A 72 -5.11 -8.53 -4.21
CA VAL A 72 -4.17 -8.59 -3.10
C VAL A 72 -2.75 -8.50 -3.68
N ARG A 73 -1.91 -7.65 -3.08
CA ARG A 73 -0.49 -7.51 -3.43
C ARG A 73 0.35 -7.79 -2.20
N ASP A 74 1.28 -8.72 -2.34
CA ASP A 74 2.30 -8.89 -1.32
C ASP A 74 3.42 -7.86 -1.55
N VAL A 75 3.82 -7.16 -0.49
CA VAL A 75 4.84 -6.11 -0.55
C VAL A 75 5.98 -6.48 0.39
N ALA A 76 7.16 -6.60 -0.17
CA ALA A 76 8.38 -6.88 0.58
C ALA A 76 8.88 -5.57 1.22
N LEU A 77 9.22 -5.61 2.52
CA LEU A 77 9.66 -4.46 3.31
C LEU A 77 11.17 -4.57 3.55
N ASP A 78 11.96 -4.27 2.52
CA ASP A 78 13.41 -4.49 2.51
C ASP A 78 14.23 -3.23 2.21
N GLY A 79 13.58 -2.07 2.06
CA GLY A 79 14.24 -0.80 1.76
C GLY A 79 14.18 0.23 2.91
N PRO A 80 15.12 1.20 2.95
CA PRO A 80 14.93 2.45 3.68
C PRO A 80 13.79 3.26 3.03
N LEU A 81 13.15 4.13 3.81
CA LEU A 81 12.07 5.03 3.36
C LEU A 81 12.54 6.45 3.09
#